data_AF-A0A1F8GSH5-F1
#
_entry.id   AF-A0A1F8GSH5-F1
#
_cell.length_a   1.000
_cell.length_b   1.000
_cell.length_c   1.000
_cell.angle_alpha   90.00
_cell.angle_beta   90.00
_cell.angle_gamma   90.00
#
_symmetry.space_group_name_H-M   'P 1'
#
loop_
_entity.id
_entity.type
_entity.pdbx_description
1 polymer ?
#
loop_
_entity_poly.entity_id
_entity_poly.type
_entity_poly.pdbx_seq_one_letter_code
_entity_poly.pdbx_strand_id
1 'polypeptide(L)'
;MMNVGLLLTITIMINTKRLLKIGAAWISIVYVVCYLGVAVFSGIRPSFMYWALHTRMDLGTNAMTFGNFISGLIIWNVIALVAVLLFVVLYNVIKE
;
A
#
# COMPACT_ATOMS: atom_id res chain seq x y z
N MET A 1 3.28 30.35 31.08
CA MET A 1 2.02 30.24 30.31
C MET A 1 2.38 29.63 28.95
N MET A 2 2.09 28.33 28.75
CA MET A 2 2.36 27.66 27.46
C MET A 2 1.34 28.12 26.42
N ASN A 3 1.82 28.51 25.25
CA ASN A 3 1.03 29.06 24.15
C ASN A 3 0.01 28.01 23.64
N VAL A 4 -1.26 28.38 23.53
CA VAL A 4 -2.33 27.53 22.97
C VAL A 4 -1.99 27.07 21.54
N GLY A 5 -1.20 27.86 20.80
CA GLY A 5 -0.63 27.45 19.50
C GLY A 5 0.35 26.27 19.60
N LEU A 6 1.19 26.21 20.65
CA LEU A 6 2.08 25.07 20.91
C LEU A 6 1.28 23.82 21.32
N LEU A 7 0.17 24.00 22.03
CA LEU A 7 -0.76 22.91 22.36
C LEU A 7 -1.42 22.35 21.08
N LEU A 8 -1.85 23.22 20.16
CA LEU A 8 -2.47 22.80 18.89
C LEU A 8 -1.47 22.11 17.94
N THR A 9 -0.23 22.59 17.83
CA THR A 9 0.82 21.95 17.01
C THR A 9 1.21 20.55 17.55
N ILE A 10 1.00 20.28 18.84
CA ILE A 10 1.23 18.97 19.46
C ILE A 10 0.03 18.02 19.26
N THR A 11 -1.18 18.54 18.98
CA THR A 11 -2.42 17.74 19.05
C THR A 11 -2.81 16.93 17.82
N ILE A 12 -2.15 17.03 16.67
CA ILE A 12 -2.30 15.98 15.64
C ILE A 12 -1.28 14.87 15.91
N MET A 13 -1.44 14.25 17.07
CA MET A 13 -0.69 13.05 17.43
C MET A 13 -1.28 11.88 16.64
N ILE A 14 -0.87 11.74 15.37
CA ILE A 14 -1.26 10.58 14.55
C ILE A 14 -0.82 9.32 15.29
N ASN A 15 -1.78 8.46 15.64
CA ASN A 15 -1.48 7.16 16.22
C ASN A 15 -0.88 6.25 15.14
N THR A 16 0.44 6.36 14.95
CA THR A 16 1.19 5.63 13.93
C THR A 16 0.96 4.13 14.03
N LYS A 17 0.88 3.56 15.24
CA LYS A 17 0.61 2.12 15.43
C LYS A 17 -0.75 1.72 14.86
N ARG A 18 -1.79 2.51 15.12
CA ARG A 18 -3.14 2.27 14.57
C ARG A 18 -3.14 2.45 13.05
N LEU A 19 -2.47 3.49 12.54
CA LEU A 19 -2.39 3.76 11.11
C LEU A 19 -1.66 2.64 10.36
N LEU A 20 -0.55 2.13 10.89
CA LEU A 20 0.18 0.99 10.31
C LEU A 20 -0.67 -0.27 10.29
N LYS A 21 -1.43 -0.57 11.37
CA LYS A 21 -2.35 -1.72 11.41
C LYS A 21 -3.44 -1.61 10.35
N ILE A 22 -4.08 -0.44 10.25
CA ILE A 22 -5.13 -0.19 9.24
C ILE A 22 -4.54 -0.29 7.84
N GLY A 23 -3.39 0.34 7.60
CA GLY A 23 -2.69 0.30 6.31
C GLY A 23 -2.32 -1.12 5.87
N ALA A 24 -1.75 -1.93 6.77
CA ALA A 24 -1.41 -3.32 6.49
C ALA A 24 -2.65 -4.20 6.21
N ALA A 25 -3.72 -4.03 6.99
CA ALA A 25 -4.97 -4.76 6.75
C ALA A 25 -5.59 -4.35 5.40
N TRP A 26 -5.63 -3.04 5.12
CA TRP A 26 -6.18 -2.51 3.87
C TRP A 26 -5.41 -3.02 2.64
N ILE A 27 -4.07 -2.88 2.62
CA ILE A 27 -3.29 -3.32 1.47
C ILE A 27 -3.39 -4.83 1.26
N SER A 28 -3.47 -5.62 2.35
CA SER A 28 -3.65 -7.06 2.26
C SER A 28 -4.97 -7.42 1.57
N ILE A 29 -6.07 -6.77 1.96
CA ILE A 29 -7.39 -6.97 1.33
C ILE A 29 -7.35 -6.59 -0.15
N VAL A 30 -6.85 -5.39 -0.46
CA VAL A 30 -6.75 -4.90 -1.84
C VAL A 30 -5.91 -5.85 -2.69
N TYR A 31 -4.75 -6.27 -2.19
CA TYR A 31 -3.87 -7.20 -2.89
C TYR A 31 -4.57 -8.53 -3.19
N VAL A 32 -5.24 -9.12 -2.20
CA VAL A 32 -5.97 -10.39 -2.40
C VAL A 32 -7.05 -10.24 -3.47
N VAL A 33 -7.86 -9.17 -3.40
CA VAL A 33 -8.93 -8.92 -4.39
C VAL A 33 -8.35 -8.72 -5.78
N CYS A 34 -7.29 -7.91 -5.92
CA CYS A 34 -6.64 -7.68 -7.21
C CYS A 34 -6.00 -8.96 -7.78
N TYR A 35 -5.30 -9.73 -6.94
CA TYR A 35 -4.65 -10.97 -7.36
C TYR A 35 -5.69 -11.99 -7.84
N LEU A 36 -6.77 -12.18 -7.08
CA LEU A 36 -7.85 -13.10 -7.46
C LEU A 36 -8.57 -12.63 -8.73
N GLY A 37 -8.85 -11.33 -8.88
CA GLY A 37 -9.46 -10.78 -10.08
C GLY A 37 -8.62 -11.08 -11.33
N VAL A 38 -7.32 -10.83 -11.28
CA VAL A 38 -6.39 -11.10 -12.39
C VAL A 38 -6.15 -12.61 -12.61
N ALA A 39 -6.30 -13.43 -11.55
CA ALA A 39 -6.19 -14.88 -11.63
C ALA A 39 -7.35 -15.47 -12.43
N VAL A 40 -8.58 -15.10 -12.04
CA VAL A 40 -9.84 -15.59 -12.62
C VAL A 40 -10.05 -15.03 -14.03
N PHE A 41 -9.80 -13.74 -14.23
CA PHE A 41 -9.98 -13.06 -15.52
C PHE A 41 -8.63 -12.91 -16.24
N SER A 42 -8.09 -14.00 -16.78
CA SER A 42 -6.76 -13.98 -17.41
C SER A 42 -6.63 -13.03 -18.61
N GLY A 43 -7.74 -12.74 -19.31
CA GLY A 43 -7.77 -11.81 -20.45
C GLY A 43 -7.43 -10.35 -20.10
N ILE A 44 -7.58 -9.93 -18.83
CA ILE A 44 -7.25 -8.56 -18.42
C ILE A 44 -5.79 -8.37 -18.01
N ARG A 45 -4.99 -9.46 -17.93
CA ARG A 45 -3.59 -9.41 -17.45
C ARG A 45 -2.71 -8.39 -18.18
N PRO A 46 -2.67 -8.35 -19.54
CA PRO A 46 -1.83 -7.39 -20.25
C PRO A 46 -2.26 -5.94 -19.98
N SER A 47 -3.58 -5.69 -20.01
CA SER A 47 -4.14 -4.37 -19.73
C SER A 47 -3.86 -3.94 -18.29
N PHE A 48 -3.97 -4.84 -17.31
CA PHE A 48 -3.65 -4.57 -15.93
C PHE A 48 -2.18 -4.21 -15.76
N MET A 49 -1.25 -4.96 -16.36
CA MET A 49 0.17 -4.61 -16.28
C MET A 49 0.47 -3.26 -16.92
N TYR A 50 -0.16 -2.97 -18.06
CA TYR A 50 0.04 -1.71 -18.77
C TYR A 50 -0.49 -0.51 -17.98
N TRP A 51 -1.73 -0.58 -17.50
CA TRP A 51 -2.39 0.57 -16.85
C TRP A 51 -2.09 0.70 -15.36
N ALA A 52 -2.00 -0.40 -14.62
CA ALA A 52 -1.75 -0.35 -13.18
C ALA A 52 -0.26 -0.25 -12.85
N LEU A 53 0.58 -0.96 -13.59
CA LEU A 53 2.02 -1.09 -13.30
C LEU A 53 2.93 -0.35 -14.28
N HIS A 54 2.39 0.22 -15.37
CA HIS A 54 3.18 0.89 -16.41
C HIS A 54 4.28 -0.02 -17.00
N THR A 55 3.99 -1.31 -17.11
CA THR A 55 4.90 -2.33 -17.67
C THR A 55 4.21 -3.14 -18.76
N ARG A 56 5.00 -3.77 -19.64
CA ARG A 56 4.51 -4.74 -20.63
C ARG A 56 5.01 -6.13 -20.23
N MET A 57 4.13 -7.13 -20.29
CA MET A 57 4.47 -8.53 -20.04
C MET A 57 4.20 -9.37 -21.28
N ASP A 58 4.96 -10.44 -21.47
CA ASP A 58 4.71 -11.44 -22.52
C ASP A 58 3.62 -12.43 -22.05
N LEU A 59 2.76 -12.84 -22.99
CA LEU A 59 1.68 -13.80 -22.75
C LEU A 59 2.26 -15.21 -22.87
N GLY A 60 2.66 -15.83 -21.76
CA GLY A 60 3.12 -17.22 -21.80
C GLY A 60 3.64 -17.80 -20.49
N THR A 61 4.07 -16.97 -19.54
CA THR A 61 4.51 -17.44 -18.23
C THR A 61 3.36 -17.59 -17.26
N ASN A 62 3.22 -18.76 -16.63
CA ASN A 62 2.26 -18.96 -15.54
C ASN A 62 2.72 -18.22 -14.27
N ALA A 63 2.44 -16.92 -14.21
CA ALA A 63 2.83 -16.04 -13.10
C ALA A 63 1.88 -16.12 -11.90
N MET A 64 0.70 -16.74 -12.03
CA MET A 64 -0.33 -16.77 -10.99
C MET A 64 -0.21 -18.04 -10.13
N THR A 65 0.94 -18.23 -9.49
CA THR A 65 1.21 -19.38 -8.59
C THR A 65 0.94 -19.01 -7.13
N PHE A 66 0.78 -20.01 -6.26
CA PHE A 66 0.65 -19.75 -4.82
C PHE A 66 1.91 -19.08 -4.24
N GLY A 67 3.10 -19.45 -4.70
CA GLY A 67 4.35 -18.82 -4.27
C GLY A 67 4.42 -17.34 -4.63
N ASN A 68 3.98 -16.98 -5.83
CA ASN A 68 3.95 -15.58 -6.27
C ASN A 68 2.89 -14.76 -5.51
N PHE A 69 1.76 -15.37 -5.17
CA PHE A 69 0.74 -14.76 -4.31
C PHE A 69 1.32 -14.40 -2.94
N ILE A 70 1.95 -15.35 -2.25
CA ILE A 70 2.53 -15.10 -0.92
C ILE A 70 3.66 -14.08 -1.00
N SER A 71 4.55 -14.21 -1.99
CA SER A 71 5.66 -13.28 -2.19
C SER A 71 5.16 -11.86 -2.43
N GLY A 72 4.18 -11.68 -3.31
CA GLY A 72 3.59 -10.38 -3.57
C GLY A 72 2.86 -9.82 -2.36
N LEU A 73 2.09 -10.63 -1.62
CA LEU A 73 1.39 -10.18 -0.41
C LEU A 73 2.38 -9.62 0.63
N ILE A 74 3.51 -10.30 0.83
CA ILE A 74 4.58 -9.84 1.73
C ILE A 74 5.18 -8.52 1.21
N ILE A 75 5.58 -8.48 -0.06
CA ILE A 75 6.22 -7.31 -0.68
C ILE A 75 5.30 -6.08 -0.58
N TRP A 76 4.03 -6.21 -0.95
CA TRP A 76 3.08 -5.11 -0.90
C TRP A 76 2.79 -4.62 0.52
N ASN A 77 2.76 -5.50 1.52
CA ASN A 77 2.65 -5.09 2.92
C ASN A 77 3.88 -4.30 3.38
N VAL A 78 5.10 -4.75 3.04
CA VAL A 78 6.33 -4.02 3.37
C VAL A 78 6.33 -2.63 2.73
N ILE A 79 5.98 -2.53 1.45
CA ILE A 79 5.88 -1.25 0.74
C ILE A 79 4.85 -0.33 1.41
N ALA A 80 3.67 -0.86 1.76
CA ALA A 80 2.62 -0.06 2.42
C ALA A 80 3.05 0.45 3.79
N LEU A 81 3.74 -0.37 4.59
CA LEU A 81 4.27 0.07 5.88
C LEU A 81 5.28 1.21 5.72
N VAL A 82 6.20 1.09 4.76
CA VAL A 82 7.16 2.15 4.44
C VAL A 82 6.46 3.42 3.96
N ALA A 83 5.45 3.29 3.09
CA ALA A 83 4.68 4.43 2.59
C ALA A 83 3.90 5.15 3.72
N VAL A 84 3.29 4.40 4.64
CA VAL A 84 2.61 4.97 5.81
C VAL A 84 3.59 5.67 6.74
N LEU A 85 4.78 5.11 6.96
CA LEU A 85 5.82 5.77 7.76
C LEU A 85 6.29 7.08 7.11
N LEU A 86 6.52 7.06 5.79
CA LEU A 86 6.88 8.26 5.04
C LEU A 86 5.78 9.33 5.15
N PHE A 87 4.50 8.93 5.00
CA PHE A 87 3.36 9.82 5.18
C PHE A 87 3.39 10.48 6.56
N VAL A 88 3.60 9.71 7.63
CA VAL A 88 3.70 10.26 9.00
C VAL A 88 4.86 11.24 9.13
N VAL A 89 6.03 10.94 8.55
CA VAL A 89 7.18 11.86 8.57
C VAL A 89 6.84 13.17 7.85
N LEU A 90 6.33 13.09 6.61
CA LEU A 90 5.98 14.26 5.81
C LEU A 90 4.90 15.11 6.50
N TYR A 91 3.89 14.46 7.09
CA TYR A 91 2.82 15.11 7.83
C TYR A 91 3.35 15.94 9.01
N ASN A 92 4.39 15.47 9.69
CA ASN A 92 4.99 16.17 10.82
C ASN A 92 5.99 17.26 10.41
N VAL A 93 6.63 17.12 9.25
CA VAL A 93 7.67 18.04 8.75
C VAL A 93 7.07 19.22 7.98
N ILE A 94 6.07 18.96 7.12
CA ILE A 94 5.44 19.99 6.30
C ILE A 94 4.42 20.71 7.18
N LYS A 95 4.78 21.91 7.65
CA LYS A 95 3.87 22.81 8.34
C LYS A 95 3.19 23.68 7.31
N GLU A 96 1.86 23.74 7.36
CA GLU A 96 1.09 24.81 6.71
C GLU A 96 1.39 26.17 7.36
#